data_AF-A0A9P0CIM5-F1
#
_entry.id   AF-A0A9P0CIM5-F1
#
_cell.length_a   1.000
_cell.length_b   1.000
_cell.length_c   1.000
_cell.angle_alpha   90.00
_cell.angle_beta   90.00
_cell.angle_gamma   90.00
#
_symmetry.space_group_name_H-M   'P 1'
#
loop_
_entity.id
_entity.type
_entity.pdbx_description
1 polymer ?
#
loop_
_entity_poly.entity_id
_entity_poly.type
_entity_poly.pdbx_seq_one_letter_code
_entity_poly.pdbx_strand_id
1 'polypeptide(L)'
;MCLNNMMRHKLKDLPFNNIFISTESYSKCDIQWDKLTTVEWAQFFDSSILENNYSIWSKVSEYKDAGNNYVFSELSNYALTCLTLPSSNAAVERAFSVMAAVKPKCRNGMQIKMLNAILRFRLDLYSKNVCCKNVCSTEQMFKKFNSKEVYACDVNDANILEIFELLQ
;
A
#
# COMPACT_ATOMS: atom_id res chain seq x y z
N MET A 1 -0.42 -26.43 -3.25
CA MET A 1 -0.91 -25.08 -2.91
C MET A 1 -0.89 -24.92 -1.39
N CYS A 2 -0.24 -23.89 -0.84
CA CYS A 2 0.04 -23.78 0.60
C CYS A 2 -1.20 -23.54 1.49
N LEU A 3 -2.38 -23.33 0.87
CA LEU A 3 -3.64 -23.09 1.58
C LEU A 3 -4.21 -24.35 2.26
N ASN A 4 -3.97 -25.54 1.69
CA ASN A 4 -4.42 -26.84 2.24
C ASN A 4 -3.31 -27.59 3.02
N ASN A 5 -2.30 -26.87 3.51
CA ASN A 5 -1.22 -27.49 4.28
C ASN A 5 -1.67 -27.77 5.73
N MET A 6 -1.56 -29.04 6.17
CA MET A 6 -1.93 -29.47 7.53
C MET A 6 -0.96 -28.96 8.61
N MET A 7 0.25 -28.54 8.25
CA MET A 7 1.25 -27.95 9.16
C MET A 7 1.14 -26.41 9.18
N ARG A 8 -0.04 -25.89 9.50
CA ARG A 8 -0.33 -24.45 9.49
C ARG A 8 -0.19 -23.84 10.89
N HIS A 9 0.46 -22.69 10.97
CA HIS A 9 0.56 -21.91 12.20
C HIS A 9 -0.82 -21.35 12.60
N LYS A 10 -1.05 -21.15 13.91
CA LYS A 10 -2.33 -20.58 14.37
C LYS A 10 -2.42 -19.12 13.94
N LEU A 11 -3.63 -18.56 13.85
CA LEU A 11 -3.82 -17.15 13.48
C LEU A 11 -3.05 -16.21 14.43
N LYS A 12 -2.97 -16.58 15.71
CA LYS A 12 -2.19 -15.85 16.72
C LYS A 12 -0.69 -15.74 16.43
N ASP A 13 -0.14 -16.65 15.63
CA ASP A 13 1.27 -16.71 15.29
C ASP A 13 1.57 -15.97 13.96
N LEU A 14 0.53 -15.43 13.29
CA LEU A 14 0.68 -14.65 12.07
C LEU A 14 1.14 -13.21 12.35
N PRO A 15 1.92 -12.60 11.45
CA PRO A 15 2.47 -11.27 11.65
C PRO A 15 1.37 -10.21 11.68
N PHE A 16 1.54 -9.19 12.53
CA PHE A 16 0.67 -8.00 12.59
C PHE A 16 -0.82 -8.28 12.85
N ASN A 17 -1.18 -9.46 13.36
CA ASN A 17 -2.57 -9.80 13.67
C ASN A 17 -3.22 -8.81 14.65
N ASN A 18 -2.49 -8.37 15.67
CA ASN A 18 -2.97 -7.40 16.66
C ASN A 18 -3.09 -5.96 16.10
N ILE A 19 -2.56 -5.70 14.90
CA ILE A 19 -2.59 -4.38 14.27
C ILE A 19 -3.69 -4.35 13.19
N PHE A 20 -3.78 -5.39 12.36
CA PHE A 20 -4.68 -5.41 11.20
C PHE A 20 -6.02 -6.08 11.46
N ILE A 21 -6.17 -6.81 12.57
CA ILE A 21 -7.41 -7.47 12.95
C ILE A 21 -7.96 -6.80 14.21
N SER A 22 -9.18 -6.26 14.14
CA SER A 22 -9.86 -5.76 15.34
C SER A 22 -10.23 -6.91 16.28
N THR A 23 -10.28 -6.64 17.57
CA THR A 23 -10.64 -7.63 18.60
C THR A 23 -12.00 -8.29 18.33
N GLU A 24 -12.97 -7.53 17.82
CA GLU A 24 -14.31 -8.01 17.43
C GLU A 24 -14.30 -8.95 16.23
N SER A 25 -13.39 -8.73 15.28
CA SER A 25 -13.29 -9.52 14.04
C SER A 25 -12.33 -10.71 14.17
N TYR A 26 -11.54 -10.77 15.24
CA TYR A 26 -10.56 -11.84 15.46
C TYR A 26 -11.22 -13.22 15.44
N SER A 27 -12.28 -13.42 16.20
CA SER A 27 -12.98 -14.71 16.26
C SER A 27 -13.51 -15.15 14.90
N LYS A 28 -14.01 -14.20 14.08
CA LYS A 28 -14.47 -14.50 12.71
C LYS A 28 -13.30 -14.90 11.82
N CYS A 29 -12.19 -14.16 11.90
CA CYS A 29 -10.99 -14.42 11.14
C CYS A 29 -10.38 -15.79 11.49
N ASP A 30 -10.39 -16.18 12.77
CA ASP A 30 -9.89 -17.47 13.26
C ASP A 30 -10.73 -18.63 12.72
N ILE A 31 -12.07 -18.51 12.79
CA ILE A 31 -12.98 -19.48 12.19
C ILE A 31 -12.76 -19.59 10.67
N GLN A 32 -12.55 -18.47 9.99
CA GLN A 32 -12.26 -18.44 8.55
C GLN A 32 -10.92 -19.09 8.22
N TRP A 33 -9.90 -18.87 9.06
CA TRP A 33 -8.57 -19.44 8.91
C TRP A 33 -8.58 -20.97 8.94
N ASP A 34 -9.38 -21.55 9.84
CA ASP A 34 -9.56 -22.99 9.95
C ASP A 34 -10.35 -23.56 8.77
N LYS A 35 -11.47 -22.91 8.41
CA LYS A 35 -12.33 -23.30 7.27
C LYS A 35 -11.61 -23.29 5.93
N LEU A 36 -10.53 -22.53 5.80
CA LEU A 36 -9.78 -22.42 4.55
C LEU A 36 -9.29 -23.80 4.05
N THR A 37 -8.98 -24.72 4.97
CA THR A 37 -8.50 -26.07 4.63
C THR A 37 -9.57 -27.01 4.10
N THR A 38 -10.85 -26.67 4.34
CA THR A 38 -12.00 -27.49 3.95
C THR A 38 -12.38 -27.29 2.48
N VAL A 39 -11.90 -26.20 1.87
CA VAL A 39 -12.23 -25.84 0.49
C VAL A 39 -11.24 -26.50 -0.48
N GLU A 40 -11.78 -27.12 -1.53
CA GLU A 40 -10.97 -27.68 -2.61
C GLU A 40 -10.59 -26.59 -3.62
N TRP A 41 -9.61 -25.78 -3.23
CA TRP A 41 -9.14 -24.62 -4.01
C TRP A 41 -8.65 -24.95 -5.43
N ALA A 42 -8.25 -26.20 -5.69
CA ALA A 42 -7.81 -26.63 -7.01
C ALA A 42 -8.89 -26.48 -8.09
N GLN A 43 -10.18 -26.52 -7.70
CA GLN A 43 -11.30 -26.30 -8.62
C GLN A 43 -11.61 -24.82 -8.85
N PHE A 44 -11.12 -23.93 -7.97
CA PHE A 44 -11.45 -22.52 -7.97
C PHE A 44 -10.33 -21.62 -8.51
N PHE A 45 -9.09 -22.14 -8.54
CA PHE A 45 -7.95 -21.43 -9.11
C PHE A 45 -7.56 -22.00 -10.46
N ASP A 46 -7.60 -21.15 -11.48
CA ASP A 46 -6.93 -21.43 -12.75
C ASP A 46 -5.41 -21.41 -12.59
N SER A 47 -4.70 -22.17 -13.43
CA SER A 47 -3.24 -22.27 -13.45
C SER A 47 -2.53 -20.90 -13.50
N SER A 48 -3.17 -19.91 -14.12
CA SER A 48 -2.67 -18.54 -14.28
C SER A 48 -2.74 -17.69 -13.00
N ILE A 49 -3.63 -18.02 -12.06
CA ILE A 49 -3.85 -17.24 -10.83
C ILE A 49 -2.74 -17.52 -9.80
N LEU A 50 -2.09 -18.67 -9.91
CA LEU A 50 -1.06 -19.16 -8.99
C LEU A 50 0.26 -18.37 -9.02
N GLU A 51 0.49 -17.56 -10.04
CA GLU A 51 1.70 -16.74 -10.16
C GLU A 51 1.68 -15.50 -9.25
N ASN A 52 0.48 -15.06 -8.83
CA ASN A 52 0.31 -13.81 -8.10
C ASN A 52 -0.49 -13.99 -6.80
N ASN A 53 0.19 -13.80 -5.66
CA ASN A 53 -0.42 -13.84 -4.32
C ASN A 53 -1.60 -12.87 -4.15
N TYR A 54 -1.55 -11.69 -4.77
CA TYR A 54 -2.66 -10.72 -4.71
C TYR A 54 -3.90 -11.29 -5.40
N SER A 55 -3.73 -11.92 -6.56
CA SER A 55 -4.82 -12.54 -7.33
C SER A 55 -5.44 -13.72 -6.59
N ILE A 56 -4.62 -14.52 -5.89
CA ILE A 56 -5.09 -15.61 -5.03
C ILE A 56 -6.03 -15.07 -3.95
N TRP A 57 -5.56 -14.12 -3.12
CA TRP A 57 -6.36 -13.60 -2.00
C TRP A 57 -7.56 -12.75 -2.47
N SER A 58 -7.47 -12.10 -3.62
CA SER A 58 -8.62 -11.46 -4.27
C SER A 58 -9.70 -12.50 -4.59
N LYS A 59 -9.31 -13.66 -5.12
CA LYS A 59 -10.26 -14.74 -5.44
C LYS A 59 -10.82 -15.44 -4.21
N VAL A 60 -10.01 -15.61 -3.15
CA VAL A 60 -10.51 -16.09 -1.85
C VAL A 60 -11.58 -15.14 -1.29
N SER A 61 -11.43 -13.83 -1.48
CA SER A 61 -12.42 -12.84 -1.04
C SER A 61 -13.75 -12.93 -1.79
N GLU A 62 -13.71 -13.38 -3.05
CA GLU A 62 -14.88 -13.56 -3.91
C GLU A 62 -15.61 -14.89 -3.66
N TYR A 63 -15.03 -15.80 -2.87
CA TYR A 63 -15.61 -17.10 -2.60
C TYR A 63 -16.90 -16.98 -1.78
N LYS A 64 -17.96 -17.61 -2.30
CA LYS A 64 -19.30 -17.63 -1.70
C LYS A 64 -19.74 -19.04 -1.36
N ASP A 65 -20.47 -19.16 -0.26
CA ASP A 65 -21.15 -20.42 0.07
C ASP A 65 -22.42 -20.63 -0.77
N ALA A 66 -23.08 -21.77 -0.56
CA ALA A 66 -24.37 -22.09 -1.17
C ALA A 66 -25.49 -21.10 -0.78
N GLY A 67 -25.29 -20.32 0.29
CA GLY A 67 -26.17 -19.23 0.71
C GLY A 67 -25.83 -17.87 0.09
N ASN A 68 -24.88 -17.81 -0.86
CA ASN A 68 -24.41 -16.60 -1.53
C ASN A 68 -23.74 -15.58 -0.58
N ASN A 69 -23.24 -16.03 0.58
CA ASN A 69 -22.52 -15.19 1.55
C ASN A 69 -21.01 -15.30 1.33
N TYR A 70 -20.29 -14.19 1.50
CA TYR A 70 -18.82 -14.18 1.45
C TYR A 70 -18.26 -14.85 2.70
N VAL A 71 -17.59 -15.98 2.52
CA VAL A 71 -17.15 -16.82 3.65
C VAL A 71 -15.86 -16.30 4.26
N PHE A 72 -14.97 -15.72 3.46
CA PHE A 72 -13.59 -15.39 3.84
C PHE A 72 -13.29 -13.88 3.79
N SER A 73 -14.29 -13.01 3.99
CA SER A 73 -14.14 -11.56 3.85
C SER A 73 -13.07 -10.97 4.78
N GLU A 74 -13.14 -11.27 6.08
CA GLU A 74 -12.25 -10.73 7.09
C GLU A 74 -10.83 -11.25 6.91
N LEU A 75 -10.69 -12.56 6.66
CA LEU A 75 -9.39 -13.18 6.44
C LEU A 75 -8.71 -12.69 5.16
N SER A 76 -9.47 -12.57 4.07
CA SER A 76 -8.92 -12.09 2.80
C SER A 76 -8.52 -10.62 2.90
N ASN A 77 -9.30 -9.80 3.60
CA ASN A 77 -8.94 -8.40 3.86
C ASN A 77 -7.65 -8.30 4.69
N TYR A 78 -7.51 -9.12 5.74
CA TYR A 78 -6.27 -9.20 6.52
C TYR A 78 -5.08 -9.58 5.63
N ALA A 79 -5.20 -10.66 4.84
CA ALA A 79 -4.12 -11.13 3.98
C ALA A 79 -3.73 -10.09 2.91
N LEU A 80 -4.71 -9.46 2.25
CA LEU A 80 -4.47 -8.39 1.29
C LEU A 80 -3.79 -7.19 1.95
N THR A 81 -4.21 -6.80 3.16
CA THR A 81 -3.57 -5.73 3.93
C THR A 81 -2.11 -6.05 4.22
N CYS A 82 -1.80 -7.26 4.68
CA CYS A 82 -0.43 -7.72 4.87
C CYS A 82 0.39 -7.66 3.57
N LEU A 83 -0.22 -8.00 2.42
CA LEU A 83 0.43 -7.93 1.11
C LEU A 83 0.63 -6.50 0.61
N THR A 84 -0.08 -5.50 1.13
CA THR A 84 0.20 -4.08 0.81
C THR A 84 1.45 -3.55 1.49
N LEU A 85 1.94 -4.24 2.52
CA LEU A 85 3.13 -3.81 3.22
C LEU A 85 4.36 -3.92 2.31
N PRO A 86 5.19 -2.87 2.23
CA PRO A 86 6.46 -2.97 1.53
C PRO A 86 7.34 -3.98 2.27
N SER A 87 7.51 -5.17 1.68
CA SER A 87 8.30 -6.26 2.26
C SER A 87 9.81 -6.06 2.16
N SER A 88 10.26 -5.04 1.41
CA SER A 88 11.68 -4.75 1.19
C SER A 88 11.99 -3.26 1.20
N ASN A 89 13.23 -2.94 1.58
CA ASN A 89 13.76 -1.58 1.53
C ASN A 89 13.79 -1.00 0.11
N ALA A 90 13.71 -1.84 -0.94
CA ALA A 90 13.66 -1.38 -2.33
C ALA A 90 12.48 -0.43 -2.61
N ALA A 91 11.35 -0.57 -1.91
CA ALA A 91 10.23 0.36 -2.03
C ALA A 91 10.58 1.75 -1.46
N VAL A 92 11.29 1.77 -0.32
CA VAL A 92 11.78 2.99 0.34
C VAL A 92 12.88 3.64 -0.49
N GLU A 93 13.85 2.86 -0.98
CA GLU A 93 14.92 3.33 -1.88
C GLU A 93 14.37 3.91 -3.18
N ARG A 94 13.31 3.31 -3.75
CA ARG A 94 12.63 3.86 -4.93
C ARG A 94 12.00 5.22 -4.61
N ALA A 95 11.35 5.37 -3.45
CA ALA A 95 10.80 6.66 -3.03
C ALA A 95 11.90 7.73 -2.84
N PHE A 96 13.03 7.35 -2.24
CA PHE A 96 14.19 8.23 -2.10
C PHE A 96 14.83 8.60 -3.44
N SER A 97 14.88 7.67 -4.39
CA SER A 97 15.36 7.96 -5.75
C SER A 97 14.46 9.00 -6.45
N VAL A 98 13.13 8.87 -6.34
CA VAL A 98 12.19 9.87 -6.85
C VAL A 98 12.39 11.23 -6.15
N MET A 99 12.63 11.23 -4.84
CA MET A 99 12.96 12.44 -4.07
C MET A 99 14.25 13.10 -4.56
N ALA A 100 15.32 12.35 -4.75
CA ALA A 100 16.59 12.86 -5.27
C ALA A 100 16.42 13.51 -6.66
N ALA A 101 15.53 12.97 -7.50
CA ALA A 101 15.19 13.56 -8.80
C ALA A 101 14.34 14.84 -8.71
N VAL A 102 13.54 15.02 -7.65
CA VAL A 102 12.73 16.23 -7.42
C VAL A 102 13.56 17.34 -6.77
N LYS A 103 14.40 16.97 -5.79
CA LYS A 103 15.30 17.87 -5.05
C LYS A 103 16.76 17.51 -5.34
N PRO A 104 17.26 17.80 -6.55
CA PRO A 104 18.69 17.68 -6.83
C PRO A 104 19.47 18.71 -6.00
N LYS A 105 20.78 18.49 -5.82
CA LYS A 105 21.65 19.35 -4.99
C LYS A 105 21.58 20.85 -5.33
N CYS A 106 21.33 21.19 -6.60
CA CYS A 106 21.16 22.58 -7.06
C CYS A 106 19.83 23.23 -6.63
N ARG A 107 18.88 22.48 -6.08
CA ARG A 107 17.56 22.93 -5.60
C ARG A 107 17.39 22.75 -4.09
N ASN A 108 18.47 22.91 -3.32
CA ASN A 108 18.43 22.66 -1.87
C ASN A 108 17.46 23.59 -1.10
N GLY A 109 17.17 24.79 -1.64
CA GLY A 109 16.23 25.76 -1.06
C GLY A 109 14.74 25.44 -1.23
N MET A 110 14.37 24.28 -1.77
CA MET A 110 12.97 23.87 -1.88
C MET A 110 12.40 23.49 -0.50
N GLN A 111 11.30 24.14 -0.13
CA GLN A 111 10.55 23.89 1.10
C GLN A 111 9.95 22.48 1.13
N ILE A 112 9.81 21.92 2.34
CA ILE A 112 9.32 20.54 2.54
C ILE A 112 7.89 20.38 2.07
N LYS A 113 7.01 21.37 2.33
CA LYS A 113 5.62 21.36 1.84
C LYS A 113 5.53 21.22 0.33
N MET A 114 6.34 22.00 -0.40
CA MET A 114 6.41 21.94 -1.86
C MET A 114 6.99 20.61 -2.34
N LEU A 115 8.06 20.13 -1.71
CA LEU A 115 8.64 18.82 -2.00
C LEU A 115 7.61 17.69 -1.83
N ASN A 116 6.88 17.69 -0.72
CA ASN A 116 5.83 16.71 -0.44
C ASN A 116 4.69 16.78 -1.46
N ALA A 117 4.27 17.98 -1.85
CA ALA A 117 3.23 18.16 -2.87
C ALA A 117 3.67 17.60 -4.23
N ILE A 118 4.90 17.89 -4.66
CA ILE A 118 5.46 17.39 -5.93
C ILE A 118 5.65 15.87 -5.87
N LEU A 119 6.12 15.33 -4.75
CA LEU A 119 6.28 13.89 -4.57
C LEU A 119 4.95 13.15 -4.65
N ARG A 120 3.94 13.61 -3.91
CA ARG A 120 2.60 13.02 -3.95
C ARG A 120 2.02 13.05 -5.36
N PHE A 121 2.16 14.19 -6.05
CA PHE A 121 1.70 14.32 -7.42
C PHE A 121 2.42 13.36 -8.38
N ARG A 122 3.76 13.26 -8.29
CA ARG A 122 4.53 12.32 -9.12
C ARG A 122 4.17 10.85 -8.84
N LEU A 123 4.03 10.49 -7.57
CA LEU A 123 3.64 9.13 -7.18
C LEU A 123 2.22 8.78 -7.65
N ASP A 124 1.30 9.74 -7.62
CA ASP A 124 -0.07 9.58 -8.15
C ASP A 124 -0.08 9.40 -9.67
N LEU A 125 0.76 10.14 -10.40
CA LEU A 125 0.91 9.93 -11.85
C LEU A 125 1.54 8.58 -12.17
N TYR A 126 2.52 8.15 -11.37
CA TYR A 126 3.15 6.84 -11.50
C TYR A 126 2.15 5.71 -11.26
N SER A 127 1.32 5.80 -10.21
CA SER A 127 0.32 4.77 -9.90
C SER A 127 -0.76 4.65 -10.97
N LYS A 128 -1.13 5.78 -11.60
CA LYS A 128 -2.11 5.82 -12.71
C LYS A 128 -1.51 5.50 -14.08
N ASN A 129 -0.20 5.28 -14.17
CA ASN A 129 0.53 5.14 -15.44
C ASN A 129 0.31 6.31 -16.43
N VAL A 130 0.12 7.53 -15.91
CA VAL A 130 -0.12 8.73 -16.73
C VAL A 130 1.19 9.50 -16.90
N CYS A 131 1.56 9.78 -18.15
CA CYS A 131 2.70 10.64 -18.45
C CYS A 131 2.41 12.09 -18.08
N CYS A 132 3.41 12.79 -17.54
CA CYS A 132 3.32 14.22 -17.17
C CYS A 132 2.88 15.14 -18.33
N LYS A 133 3.01 14.69 -19.57
CA LYS A 133 2.58 15.42 -20.78
C LYS A 133 1.06 15.44 -20.97
N ASN A 134 0.36 14.47 -20.38
CA ASN A 134 -1.09 14.29 -20.57
C ASN A 134 -1.90 14.99 -19.47
N VAL A 135 -1.24 15.62 -18.50
CA VAL A 135 -1.90 16.31 -17.41
C VAL A 135 -2.01 17.79 -17.73
N CYS A 136 -3.21 18.23 -18.07
CA CYS A 136 -3.50 19.65 -18.22
C CYS A 136 -3.79 20.27 -16.85
N SER A 137 -3.01 21.29 -16.48
CA SER A 137 -3.28 22.05 -15.26
C SER A 137 -4.57 22.86 -15.40
N THR A 138 -5.40 22.85 -14.36
CA THR A 138 -6.64 23.65 -14.32
C THR A 138 -6.30 25.13 -14.10
N GLU A 139 -7.15 26.04 -14.54
CA GLU A 139 -6.97 27.49 -14.35
C GLU A 139 -6.78 27.87 -12.86
N GLN A 140 -7.44 27.13 -11.96
CA GLN A 140 -7.28 27.28 -10.51
C GLN A 140 -5.87 26.93 -10.02
N MET A 141 -5.19 25.95 -10.65
CA MET A 141 -3.82 25.57 -10.30
C MET A 141 -2.84 26.69 -10.69
N PHE A 142 -3.05 27.32 -11.86
CA PHE A 142 -2.23 28.47 -12.29
C PHE A 142 -2.38 29.67 -11.36
N LYS A 143 -3.60 29.98 -10.90
CA LYS A 143 -3.85 31.08 -9.95
C LYS A 143 -3.10 30.90 -8.62
N LYS A 144 -2.89 29.64 -8.21
CA LYS A 144 -2.14 29.28 -6.99
C LYS A 144 -0.62 29.22 -7.21
N PHE A 145 -0.14 29.25 -8.45
CA PHE A 145 1.29 29.24 -8.76
C PHE A 145 1.88 30.65 -8.67
N ASN A 146 1.89 31.22 -7.46
CA ASN A 146 2.48 32.53 -7.20
C ASN A 146 3.57 32.43 -6.11
N SER A 147 4.53 33.37 -6.12
CA SER A 147 5.69 33.33 -5.22
C SER A 147 5.32 33.37 -3.72
N LYS A 148 4.15 33.93 -3.37
CA LYS A 148 3.72 34.01 -1.97
C LYS A 148 3.26 32.64 -1.46
N GLU A 149 2.48 31.92 -2.25
CA GLU A 149 2.00 30.57 -1.92
C GLU A 149 3.11 29.50 -2.07
N VAL A 150 3.97 29.64 -3.08
CA VAL A 150 5.02 28.65 -3.40
C VAL A 150 6.19 28.70 -2.43
N TYR A 151 6.49 29.87 -1.86
CA TYR A 151 7.62 30.09 -0.94
C TYR A 151 7.18 30.60 0.43
N ALA A 152 5.91 30.41 0.83
CA ALA A 152 5.46 30.72 2.19
C ALA A 152 6.26 29.88 3.21
N CYS A 153 7.04 30.51 4.08
CA CYS A 153 7.73 29.80 5.15
C CYS A 153 6.77 29.45 6.28
N ASP A 154 6.62 28.16 6.57
CA ASP A 154 5.94 27.67 7.76
C ASP A 154 6.97 27.22 8.80
N VAL A 155 6.83 27.73 10.04
CA VAL A 155 7.84 27.66 11.12
C VAL A 155 8.13 26.23 11.61
N ASN A 156 7.32 25.23 11.25
CA ASN A 156 7.43 23.85 11.74
C ASN A 156 8.33 22.91 10.90
N ASP A 157 8.85 23.35 9.76
CA ASP A 157 9.58 22.48 8.82
C ASP A 157 11.06 22.23 9.22
N ALA A 158 11.60 22.89 10.26
CA ALA A 158 13.00 22.80 10.65
C ALA A 158 13.41 21.42 11.21
N ASN A 159 12.52 20.74 11.94
CA ASN A 159 12.85 19.49 12.65
C ASN A 159 12.94 18.25 11.75
N ILE A 160 12.45 18.33 10.51
CA ILE A 160 12.44 17.19 9.58
C ILE A 160 13.74 17.15 8.75
N LEU A 161 14.39 18.29 8.51
CA LEU A 161 15.65 18.36 7.76
C LEU A 161 16.80 17.66 8.51
N GLU A 162 16.88 17.82 9.82
CA GLU A 162 17.91 17.19 10.66
C GLU A 162 17.84 15.66 10.64
N ILE A 163 16.64 15.08 10.58
CA ILE A 163 16.46 13.62 10.52
C ILE A 163 16.94 13.05 9.18
N PHE A 164 16.80 13.82 8.08
CA PHE A 164 17.24 13.38 6.76
C PHE A 164 18.74 13.53 6.52
N GLU A 165 19.41 14.49 7.17
CA GLU A 165 20.86 14.63 7.11
C GLU A 165 21.60 13.54 7.91
N LEU A 166 20.96 12.98 8.94
CA LEU A 166 21.52 11.87 9.73
C LEU A 166 21.43 10.48 9.06
N LEU A 167 20.78 10.38 7.90
CA LEU A 167 20.60 9.14 7.14
C LEU A 167 21.44 9.06 5.85
N GLN A 168 22.37 10.01 5.64
CA GLN A 168 23.41 9.98 4.61
C GLN A 168 24.77 9.59 5.19
#